data_AF-A0A944YVP6-F1
#
_entry.id   AF-A0A944YVP6-F1
#
_cell.length_a   1.000
_cell.length_b   1.000
_cell.length_c   1.000
_cell.angle_alpha   90.00
_cell.angle_beta   90.00
_cell.angle_gamma   90.00
#
_symmetry.space_group_name_H-M   'P 1'
#
loop_
_entity.id
_entity.type
_entity.pdbx_description
1 polymer ?
#
loop_
_entity_poly.entity_id
_entity_poly.type
_entity_poly.pdbx_seq_one_letter_code
_entity_poly.pdbx_strand_id
1 'polypeptide(L)'
;KQDKSDKNSNTQKQQEQNWKLTLSGAAQIAKAQGKLPAGLDRMIQEILQPKLPWREILSRFITENAKNDYTWTQPNKRYLYSGLYLPSLKTATLGTISVIIDTSGSVSQKELDTFASELQSILHIYPGTEIQVVYVDTKVAATETIDIYDFKLHAKGGGGTDFKPGFEYIEKETIQPSCVIYFTDGWCSSFPKEPDYPTLWVSTDRANFKPPFGESIYMEQRE
;
A
#
# COMPACT_ATOMS: atom_id res chain seq x y z
N LYS A 1 -33.91 -16.68 -27.28
CA LYS A 1 -34.16 -15.34 -26.66
C LYS A 1 -33.01 -14.89 -25.73
N GLN A 2 -32.08 -15.77 -25.31
CA GLN A 2 -30.91 -15.39 -24.48
C GLN A 2 -29.85 -14.50 -25.20
N ASP A 3 -29.55 -14.71 -26.49
CA ASP A 3 -28.41 -14.04 -27.17
C ASP A 3 -28.49 -12.50 -27.33
N LYS A 4 -29.68 -11.90 -27.20
CA LYS A 4 -29.86 -10.44 -27.33
C LYS A 4 -29.68 -9.70 -26.00
N SER A 5 -29.76 -10.40 -24.87
CA SER A 5 -29.61 -9.85 -23.52
C SER A 5 -28.14 -9.51 -23.22
N ASP A 6 -27.23 -10.43 -23.53
CA ASP A 6 -25.81 -10.32 -23.15
C ASP A 6 -25.03 -9.35 -24.04
N LYS A 7 -25.46 -9.15 -25.29
CA LYS A 7 -24.91 -8.09 -26.15
C LYS A 7 -25.31 -6.69 -25.68
N ASN A 8 -26.51 -6.53 -25.11
CA ASN A 8 -26.98 -5.24 -24.63
C ASN A 8 -26.27 -4.80 -23.34
N SER A 9 -26.00 -5.73 -22.42
CA SER A 9 -25.30 -5.44 -21.16
C SER A 9 -23.83 -5.06 -21.37
N ASN A 10 -23.13 -5.74 -22.28
CA ASN A 10 -21.75 -5.37 -22.65
C ASN A 10 -21.69 -4.02 -23.38
N THR A 11 -22.64 -3.76 -24.28
CA THR A 11 -22.72 -2.48 -24.99
C THR A 11 -22.99 -1.31 -24.02
N GLN A 12 -23.85 -1.50 -23.02
CA GLN A 12 -24.14 -0.50 -21.99
C GLN A 12 -22.92 -0.24 -21.09
N LYS A 13 -22.21 -1.28 -20.63
CA LYS A 13 -20.98 -1.10 -19.85
C LYS A 13 -19.87 -0.37 -20.62
N GLN A 14 -19.76 -0.65 -21.92
CA GLN A 14 -18.74 -0.05 -22.77
C GLN A 14 -19.08 1.39 -23.15
N GLN A 15 -20.37 1.68 -23.37
CA GLN A 15 -20.88 3.05 -23.44
C GLN A 15 -20.63 3.79 -22.13
N GLU A 16 -20.80 3.13 -20.98
CA GLU A 16 -20.54 3.76 -19.70
C GLU A 16 -19.06 4.11 -19.49
N GLN A 17 -18.15 3.21 -19.86
CA GLN A 17 -16.72 3.49 -19.78
C GLN A 17 -16.30 4.64 -20.71
N ASN A 18 -16.83 4.65 -21.94
CA ASN A 18 -16.58 5.73 -22.89
C ASN A 18 -17.20 7.06 -22.44
N TRP A 19 -18.35 7.05 -21.77
CA TRP A 19 -18.98 8.24 -21.18
C TRP A 19 -18.06 8.83 -20.10
N LYS A 20 -17.53 7.99 -19.20
CA LYS A 20 -16.63 8.42 -18.12
C LYS A 20 -15.33 9.01 -18.65
N LEU A 21 -14.73 8.38 -19.67
CA LEU A 21 -13.50 8.85 -20.33
C LEU A 21 -13.70 10.18 -21.07
N THR A 22 -14.84 10.34 -21.75
CA THR A 22 -15.16 11.58 -22.48
C THR A 22 -15.43 12.72 -21.48
N LEU A 23 -16.16 12.43 -20.40
CA LEU A 23 -16.46 13.41 -19.36
C LEU A 23 -15.18 13.85 -18.61
N SER A 24 -14.29 12.92 -18.26
CA SER A 24 -13.03 13.25 -17.58
C SER A 24 -12.12 14.13 -18.44
N GLY A 25 -12.03 13.85 -19.74
CA GLY A 25 -11.30 14.70 -20.69
C GLY A 25 -11.91 16.10 -20.84
N ALA A 26 -13.24 16.18 -20.97
CA ALA A 26 -13.95 17.47 -21.04
C ALA A 26 -13.80 18.29 -19.75
N ALA A 27 -13.84 17.63 -18.60
CA ALA A 27 -13.66 18.24 -17.29
C ALA A 27 -12.24 18.79 -17.09
N GLN A 28 -11.20 18.09 -17.55
CA GLN A 28 -9.83 18.58 -17.53
C GLN A 28 -9.65 19.85 -18.38
N ILE A 29 -10.25 19.88 -19.57
CA ILE A 29 -10.22 21.05 -20.46
C ILE A 29 -10.97 22.24 -19.83
N ALA A 30 -12.12 21.99 -19.20
CA ALA A 30 -12.91 23.04 -18.53
C ALA A 30 -12.20 23.61 -17.28
N LYS A 31 -11.51 22.75 -16.50
CA LYS A 31 -10.68 23.15 -15.36
C LYS A 31 -9.48 24.00 -15.80
N ALA A 32 -8.81 23.61 -16.89
CA ALA A 32 -7.71 24.38 -17.48
C ALA A 32 -8.16 25.77 -17.98
N GLN A 33 -9.44 25.93 -18.33
CA GLN A 33 -10.02 27.20 -18.76
C GLN A 33 -10.64 28.03 -17.62
N GLY A 34 -10.64 27.54 -16.37
CA GLY A 34 -11.14 28.28 -15.19
C GLY A 34 -12.65 28.56 -15.20
N LYS A 35 -13.44 27.79 -15.96
CA LYS A 35 -14.89 28.03 -16.19
C LYS A 35 -15.82 27.12 -15.40
N LEU A 36 -15.32 26.38 -14.40
CA LEU A 36 -16.15 25.42 -13.67
C LEU A 36 -16.92 26.09 -12.52
N PRO A 37 -18.27 25.92 -12.46
CA PRO A 37 -19.04 26.25 -11.27
C PRO A 37 -18.62 25.38 -10.10
N ALA A 38 -18.52 25.94 -8.89
CA ALA A 38 -18.02 25.25 -7.69
C ALA A 38 -18.73 23.91 -7.35
N GLY A 39 -19.99 23.73 -7.78
CA GLY A 39 -20.73 22.47 -7.62
C GLY A 39 -20.27 21.36 -8.56
N LEU A 40 -19.82 21.70 -9.78
CA LEU A 40 -19.29 20.75 -10.76
C LEU A 40 -17.85 20.34 -10.43
N ASP A 41 -17.06 21.22 -9.84
CA ASP A 41 -15.70 20.89 -9.39
C ASP A 41 -15.67 19.72 -8.41
N ARG A 42 -16.63 19.65 -7.46
CA ARG A 42 -16.71 18.52 -6.51
C ARG A 42 -17.06 17.20 -7.20
N MET A 43 -18.07 17.20 -8.07
CA MET A 43 -18.46 16.02 -8.84
C MET A 43 -17.33 15.56 -9.79
N ILE A 44 -16.64 16.52 -10.40
CA ILE A 44 -15.50 16.27 -11.30
C ILE A 44 -14.31 15.72 -10.51
N GLN A 45 -14.01 16.22 -9.31
CA GLN A 45 -12.94 15.67 -8.46
C GLN A 45 -13.25 14.24 -8.01
N GLU A 46 -14.50 13.93 -7.70
CA GLU A 46 -14.95 12.59 -7.33
C GLU A 46 -14.87 11.59 -8.51
N ILE A 47 -15.06 12.08 -9.74
CA ILE A 47 -14.89 11.29 -10.98
C ILE A 47 -13.42 11.18 -11.42
N LEU A 48 -12.63 12.25 -11.24
CA LEU A 48 -11.22 12.32 -11.67
C LEU A 48 -10.27 11.62 -10.69
N GLN A 49 -10.64 11.56 -9.40
CA GLN A 49 -9.92 10.77 -8.40
C GLN A 49 -10.82 9.60 -8.00
N PRO A 50 -10.95 8.54 -8.82
CA PRO A 50 -11.46 7.30 -8.30
C PRO A 50 -10.57 6.95 -7.11
N LYS A 51 -11.17 6.86 -5.91
CA LYS A 51 -10.45 6.38 -4.73
C LYS A 51 -9.96 4.98 -5.08
N LEU A 52 -8.67 4.85 -5.37
CA LEU A 52 -8.06 3.55 -5.56
C LEU A 52 -8.31 2.76 -4.27
N PRO A 53 -8.81 1.52 -4.36
CA PRO A 53 -8.98 0.70 -3.17
C PRO A 53 -7.63 0.59 -2.47
N TRP A 54 -7.61 0.71 -1.14
CA TRP A 54 -6.38 0.77 -0.34
C TRP A 54 -5.40 -0.39 -0.65
N ARG A 55 -5.94 -1.55 -1.05
CA ARG A 55 -5.20 -2.74 -1.51
C ARG A 55 -4.33 -2.47 -2.72
N GLU A 56 -4.85 -1.76 -3.72
CA GLU A 56 -4.10 -1.39 -4.92
C GLU A 56 -2.99 -0.40 -4.59
N ILE A 57 -3.25 0.53 -3.66
CA ILE A 57 -2.23 1.49 -3.21
C ILE A 57 -1.14 0.77 -2.43
N LEU A 58 -1.50 -0.13 -1.51
CA LEU A 58 -0.55 -0.96 -0.77
C LEU A 58 0.32 -1.80 -1.71
N SER A 59 -0.30 -2.46 -2.69
CA SER A 59 0.39 -3.27 -3.69
C SER A 59 1.36 -2.44 -4.54
N ARG A 60 0.91 -1.26 -5.00
CA ARG A 60 1.75 -0.30 -5.73
C ARG A 60 2.95 0.12 -4.88
N PHE A 61 2.72 0.55 -3.64
CA PHE A 61 3.77 1.00 -2.73
C PHE A 61 4.81 -0.09 -2.48
N ILE A 62 4.39 -1.32 -2.23
CA ILE A 62 5.31 -2.45 -2.05
C ILE A 62 6.10 -2.72 -3.33
N THR A 63 5.45 -2.69 -4.49
CA THR A 63 6.08 -2.96 -5.79
C THR A 63 7.09 -1.88 -6.19
N GLU A 64 6.81 -0.62 -5.91
CA GLU A 64 7.72 0.50 -6.17
C GLU A 64 8.98 0.44 -5.29
N ASN A 65 8.83 -0.06 -4.06
CA ASN A 65 9.93 -0.22 -3.11
C ASN A 65 10.59 -1.61 -3.18
N ALA A 66 10.11 -2.49 -4.06
CA ALA A 66 10.77 -3.74 -4.39
C ALA A 66 12.06 -3.44 -5.17
N LYS A 67 13.19 -4.01 -4.74
CA LYS A 67 14.43 -3.90 -5.51
C LYS A 67 14.30 -4.75 -6.77
N ASN A 68 14.12 -4.09 -7.91
CA ASN A 68 14.22 -4.71 -9.22
C ASN A 68 15.69 -4.77 -9.64
N ASP A 69 16.43 -5.74 -9.09
CA ASP A 69 17.80 -6.01 -9.53
C ASP A 69 17.77 -6.70 -10.91
N TYR A 70 17.73 -5.92 -11.99
CA TYR A 70 18.20 -6.40 -13.29
C TYR A 70 19.71 -6.63 -13.20
N THR A 71 20.11 -7.81 -12.75
CA THR A 71 21.53 -8.16 -12.67
C THR A 71 22.00 -8.62 -14.06
N TRP A 72 22.98 -7.94 -14.66
CA TRP A 72 23.70 -8.37 -15.87
C TRP A 72 24.61 -9.59 -15.64
N THR A 73 24.38 -10.38 -14.59
CA THR A 73 25.26 -11.48 -14.19
C THR A 73 24.76 -12.83 -14.66
N GLN A 74 25.65 -13.43 -15.46
CA GLN A 74 25.67 -14.77 -16.03
C GLN A 74 24.55 -15.10 -17.03
N PRO A 75 24.87 -15.20 -18.34
CA PRO A 75 23.93 -15.61 -19.36
C PRO A 75 23.39 -17.00 -19.04
N ASN A 76 22.12 -17.24 -19.39
CA ASN A 76 21.52 -18.56 -19.24
C ASN A 76 22.37 -19.60 -20.00
N LYS A 77 23.06 -20.48 -19.26
CA LYS A 77 24.02 -21.46 -19.82
C LYS A 77 23.40 -22.39 -20.86
N ARG A 78 22.08 -22.56 -20.83
CA ARG A 78 21.33 -23.31 -21.86
C ARG A 78 21.38 -22.66 -23.24
N TYR A 79 21.65 -21.37 -23.38
CA TYR A 79 21.68 -20.69 -24.69
C TYR A 79 23.10 -20.28 -25.12
N LEU A 80 24.09 -20.48 -24.25
CA LEU A 80 25.50 -20.22 -24.54
C LEU A 80 26.02 -21.08 -25.71
N TYR A 81 25.54 -22.32 -25.87
CA TYR A 81 25.95 -23.19 -26.98
C TYR A 81 25.51 -22.65 -28.35
N SER A 82 24.47 -21.81 -28.37
CA SER A 82 23.88 -21.20 -29.57
C SER A 82 24.50 -19.85 -29.91
N GLY A 83 25.50 -19.37 -29.15
CA GLY A 83 26.06 -18.02 -29.29
C GLY A 83 25.12 -16.90 -28.84
N LEU A 84 24.01 -17.22 -28.18
CA LEU A 84 23.00 -16.26 -27.72
C LEU A 84 23.26 -15.91 -26.24
N TYR A 85 23.63 -14.65 -25.99
CA TYR A 85 23.81 -14.11 -24.65
C TYR A 85 22.49 -13.49 -24.16
N LEU A 86 21.62 -14.32 -23.59
CA LEU A 86 20.36 -13.85 -23.00
C LEU A 86 20.54 -13.53 -21.51
N PRO A 87 20.04 -12.37 -21.02
CA PRO A 87 20.05 -12.05 -19.60
C PRO A 87 19.24 -13.08 -18.81
N SER A 88 19.71 -13.42 -17.61
CA SER A 88 18.95 -14.25 -16.67
C SER A 88 18.02 -13.35 -15.85
N LEU A 89 16.73 -13.68 -15.81
CA LEU A 89 15.78 -13.00 -14.94
C LEU A 89 16.01 -13.49 -13.51
N LYS A 90 16.54 -12.62 -12.65
CA LYS A 90 16.51 -12.84 -11.20
C LYS A 90 15.17 -12.32 -10.67
N THR A 91 14.49 -13.09 -9.85
CA THR A 91 13.22 -12.71 -9.22
C THR A 91 13.42 -11.44 -8.38
N ALA A 92 12.50 -10.48 -8.47
CA ALA A 92 12.51 -9.30 -7.61
C ALA A 92 12.45 -9.74 -6.15
N THR A 93 13.32 -9.15 -5.32
CA THR A 93 13.35 -9.40 -3.88
C THR A 93 13.01 -8.11 -3.16
N LEU A 94 12.00 -8.14 -2.29
CA LEU A 94 11.95 -7.17 -1.19
C LEU A 94 12.96 -7.63 -0.14
N GLY A 95 13.78 -6.72 0.36
CA GLY A 95 14.67 -7.02 1.48
C GLY A 95 13.87 -7.16 2.77
N THR A 96 14.32 -6.50 3.83
CA THR A 96 13.54 -6.40 5.07
C THR A 96 12.42 -5.37 4.92
N ILE A 97 11.21 -5.67 5.39
CA ILE A 97 10.10 -4.73 5.56
C ILE A 97 9.81 -4.61 7.04
N SER A 98 9.64 -3.38 7.54
CA SER A 98 9.18 -3.17 8.91
C SER A 98 7.71 -2.75 8.94
N VAL A 99 6.89 -3.49 9.66
CA VAL A 99 5.46 -3.22 9.88
C VAL A 99 5.31 -2.76 11.32
N ILE A 100 4.94 -1.49 11.52
CA ILE A 100 4.66 -0.95 12.85
C ILE A 100 3.15 -1.00 13.07
N ILE A 101 2.74 -1.58 14.19
CA ILE A 101 1.32 -1.73 14.56
C ILE A 101 1.07 -0.92 15.81
N ASP A 102 0.26 0.11 15.65
CA ASP A 102 -0.36 0.82 16.76
C ASP A 102 -1.38 -0.11 17.43
N THR A 103 -1.13 -0.40 18.70
CA THR A 103 -1.94 -1.27 19.55
C THR A 103 -2.81 -0.49 20.53
N SER A 104 -2.96 0.82 20.30
CA SER A 104 -3.96 1.62 21.00
C SER A 104 -5.37 1.03 20.85
N GLY A 105 -6.21 1.28 21.86
CA GLY A 105 -7.46 0.55 22.07
C GLY A 105 -8.53 0.66 20.97
N SER A 106 -8.28 1.43 19.90
CA SER A 106 -9.20 1.67 18.80
C SER A 106 -9.03 0.69 17.62
N VAL A 107 -7.91 -0.03 17.55
CA VAL A 107 -7.63 -0.97 16.44
C VAL A 107 -8.24 -2.34 16.73
N SER A 108 -9.13 -2.81 15.84
CA SER A 108 -9.77 -4.12 16.00
C SER A 108 -8.93 -5.26 15.40
N GLN A 109 -9.02 -6.45 16.01
CA GLN A 109 -8.36 -7.65 15.47
C GLN A 109 -8.84 -7.99 14.05
N LYS A 110 -10.12 -7.73 13.73
CA LYS A 110 -10.68 -7.98 12.38
C LYS A 110 -10.00 -7.11 11.31
N GLU A 111 -9.68 -5.86 11.62
CA GLU A 111 -8.96 -4.97 10.71
C GLU A 111 -7.51 -5.44 10.52
N LEU A 112 -6.84 -5.81 11.61
CA LEU A 112 -5.49 -6.38 11.55
C LEU A 112 -5.45 -7.65 10.72
N ASP A 113 -6.40 -8.56 10.87
CA ASP A 113 -6.48 -9.80 10.09
C ASP A 113 -6.69 -9.52 8.60
N THR A 114 -7.52 -8.53 8.29
CA THR A 114 -7.79 -8.11 6.90
C THR A 114 -6.55 -7.48 6.27
N PHE A 115 -5.86 -6.60 7.01
CA PHE A 115 -4.61 -5.99 6.59
C PHE A 115 -3.51 -7.04 6.41
N ALA A 116 -3.38 -7.96 7.37
CA ALA A 116 -2.39 -9.04 7.35
C ALA A 116 -2.59 -9.96 6.15
N SER A 117 -3.83 -10.36 5.86
CA SER A 117 -4.16 -11.23 4.73
C SER A 117 -3.79 -10.59 3.39
N GLU A 118 -4.05 -9.29 3.23
CA GLU A 118 -3.72 -8.57 2.01
C GLU A 118 -2.21 -8.39 1.87
N LEU A 119 -1.53 -7.95 2.94
CA LEU A 119 -0.08 -7.80 2.94
C LEU A 119 0.59 -9.12 2.62
N GLN A 120 0.18 -10.21 3.26
CA GLN A 120 0.67 -11.56 2.99
C GLN A 120 0.47 -11.96 1.52
N SER A 121 -0.70 -11.66 0.93
CA SER A 121 -0.98 -11.97 -0.48
C SER A 121 -0.02 -11.26 -1.45
N ILE A 122 0.35 -10.01 -1.14
CA ILE A 122 1.31 -9.24 -1.93
C ILE A 122 2.73 -9.81 -1.75
N LEU A 123 3.12 -10.10 -0.50
CA LEU A 123 4.47 -10.56 -0.17
C LEU A 123 4.78 -11.97 -0.70
N HIS A 124 3.78 -12.80 -0.96
CA HIS A 124 3.96 -14.10 -1.63
C HIS A 124 4.63 -13.99 -3.01
N ILE A 125 4.55 -12.83 -3.66
CA ILE A 125 5.19 -12.55 -4.96
C ILE A 125 6.71 -12.36 -4.81
N TYR A 126 7.19 -12.02 -3.61
CA TYR A 126 8.57 -11.64 -3.31
C TYR A 126 9.21 -12.63 -2.33
N PRO A 127 9.63 -13.83 -2.80
CA PRO A 127 10.22 -14.84 -1.93
C PRO A 127 11.54 -14.34 -1.31
N GLY A 128 11.74 -14.65 -0.03
CA GLY A 128 12.93 -14.22 0.73
C GLY A 128 12.81 -12.84 1.39
N THR A 129 11.61 -12.25 1.37
CA THR A 129 11.31 -11.03 2.15
C THR A 129 11.31 -11.37 3.65
N GLU A 130 12.04 -10.60 4.44
CA GLU A 130 11.99 -10.66 5.90
C GLU A 130 11.01 -9.62 6.43
N ILE A 131 10.03 -10.04 7.24
CA ILE A 131 9.05 -9.12 7.81
C ILE A 131 9.35 -8.93 9.28
N GLN A 132 9.67 -7.70 9.66
CA GLN A 132 9.79 -7.31 11.05
C GLN A 132 8.51 -6.60 11.49
N VAL A 133 7.87 -7.07 12.55
CA VAL A 133 6.70 -6.46 13.14
C VAL A 133 7.07 -5.81 14.48
N VAL A 134 6.65 -4.56 14.66
CA VAL A 134 6.89 -3.78 15.89
C VAL A 134 5.55 -3.31 16.43
N TYR A 135 5.16 -3.79 17.60
CA TYR A 135 3.93 -3.38 18.28
C TYR A 135 4.22 -2.19 19.19
N VAL A 136 3.45 -1.12 19.03
CA VAL A 136 3.68 0.17 19.70
C VAL A 136 2.40 0.69 20.34
N ASP A 137 2.55 1.32 21.50
CA ASP A 137 1.53 2.16 22.14
C ASP A 137 2.12 3.56 22.45
N THR A 138 2.46 3.81 23.71
CA THR A 138 3.37 4.87 24.18
C THR A 138 4.85 4.46 24.09
N LYS A 139 5.12 3.16 23.98
CA LYS A 139 6.45 2.56 23.84
C LYS A 139 6.37 1.30 22.99
N VAL A 140 7.52 0.72 22.65
CA VAL A 140 7.53 -0.60 22.02
C VAL A 140 7.05 -1.65 23.03
N ALA A 141 5.96 -2.33 22.69
CA ALA A 141 5.35 -3.37 23.52
C ALA A 141 5.92 -4.76 23.20
N ALA A 142 6.12 -5.05 21.91
CA ALA A 142 6.67 -6.32 21.44
C ALA A 142 7.25 -6.17 20.03
N THR A 143 8.15 -7.09 19.67
CA THR A 143 8.78 -7.16 18.36
C THR A 143 8.84 -8.61 17.91
N GLU A 144 8.48 -8.87 16.67
CA GLU A 144 8.42 -10.23 16.10
C GLU A 144 9.00 -10.20 14.68
N THR A 145 9.84 -11.17 14.34
CA THR A 145 10.24 -11.41 12.96
C THR A 145 9.39 -12.56 12.45
N ILE A 146 8.59 -12.30 11.42
CA ILE A 146 7.56 -13.23 10.95
C ILE A 146 7.90 -13.67 9.53
N ASP A 147 7.78 -14.97 9.28
CA ASP A 147 7.86 -15.53 7.94
C ASP A 147 6.55 -15.26 7.19
N ILE A 148 6.66 -14.97 5.89
CA ILE A 148 5.53 -14.75 4.97
C ILE A 148 4.49 -15.88 5.07
N TYR A 149 4.90 -17.12 5.34
CA TYR A 149 4.00 -18.27 5.39
C TYR A 149 3.17 -18.39 6.67
N ASP A 150 3.53 -17.72 7.77
CA ASP A 150 2.77 -17.70 9.04
C ASP A 150 2.55 -16.27 9.54
N PHE A 151 2.03 -15.41 8.66
CA PHE A 151 1.83 -13.99 8.94
C PHE A 151 0.56 -13.74 9.77
N LYS A 152 0.70 -13.63 11.09
CA LYS A 152 -0.38 -13.29 12.03
C LYS A 152 0.00 -12.06 12.84
N LEU A 153 -0.92 -11.10 12.90
CA LEU A 153 -0.77 -9.87 13.66
C LEU A 153 -1.67 -9.91 14.88
N HIS A 154 -1.20 -9.36 16.00
CA HIS A 154 -1.96 -9.39 17.25
C HIS A 154 -2.11 -7.98 17.83
N ALA A 155 -3.34 -7.59 18.15
CA ALA A 155 -3.54 -6.41 18.98
C ALA A 155 -2.99 -6.71 20.40
N LYS A 156 -1.86 -6.09 20.76
CA LYS A 156 -1.23 -6.21 22.09
C LYS A 156 -1.17 -4.83 22.75
N GLY A 157 -2.25 -4.38 23.38
CA GLY A 157 -2.22 -3.03 23.98
C GLY A 157 -3.52 -2.56 24.62
N GLY A 158 -3.51 -1.26 24.96
CA GLY A 158 -4.57 -0.55 25.70
C GLY A 158 -4.10 0.76 26.36
N GLY A 159 -2.90 1.25 26.04
CA GLY A 159 -2.38 2.54 26.47
C GLY A 159 -2.68 3.66 25.47
N GLY A 160 -2.22 4.88 25.76
CA GLY A 160 -2.25 6.00 24.80
C GLY A 160 -1.36 5.76 23.58
N THR A 161 -1.29 6.75 22.69
CA THR A 161 -0.64 6.60 21.38
C THR A 161 0.52 7.58 21.19
N ASP A 162 1.70 7.09 20.80
CA ASP A 162 2.81 7.88 20.26
C ASP A 162 3.39 7.19 19.03
N PHE A 163 3.57 7.91 17.91
CA PHE A 163 4.11 7.32 16.69
C PHE A 163 5.63 7.24 16.65
N LYS A 164 6.34 7.86 17.60
CA LYS A 164 7.81 7.86 17.63
C LYS A 164 8.47 6.50 17.96
N PRO A 165 8.01 5.73 18.97
CA PRO A 165 8.78 4.61 19.49
C PRO A 165 9.07 3.52 18.45
N GLY A 166 8.18 3.31 17.48
CA GLY A 166 8.39 2.34 16.41
C GLY A 166 9.57 2.71 15.50
N PHE A 167 9.70 3.99 15.13
CA PHE A 167 10.80 4.46 14.29
C PHE A 167 12.11 4.54 15.07
N GLU A 168 12.06 4.98 16.34
CA GLU A 168 13.24 4.99 17.23
C GLU A 168 13.82 3.59 17.42
N TYR A 169 12.96 2.56 17.48
CA TYR A 169 13.40 1.17 17.53
C TYR A 169 14.12 0.72 16.26
N ILE A 170 13.58 1.04 15.08
CA ILE A 170 14.21 0.74 13.79
C ILE A 170 15.60 1.38 13.71
N GLU A 171 15.71 2.65 14.11
CA GLU A 171 16.98 3.38 14.12
C GLU A 171 17.98 2.77 15.12
N LYS A 172 17.52 2.46 16.34
CA LYS A 172 18.37 1.88 17.39
C LYS A 172 18.92 0.50 17.02
N GLU A 173 18.09 -0.37 16.44
CA GLU A 173 18.51 -1.70 15.99
C GLU A 173 19.27 -1.65 14.65
N THR A 174 19.50 -0.45 14.08
CA THR A 174 20.23 -0.23 12.83
C THR A 174 19.63 -1.00 11.65
N ILE A 175 18.31 -1.08 11.63
CA ILE A 175 17.57 -1.81 10.60
C ILE A 175 17.42 -0.91 9.39
N GLN A 176 17.70 -1.45 8.21
CA GLN A 176 17.57 -0.75 6.94
C GLN A 176 16.41 -1.36 6.15
N PRO A 177 15.15 -1.03 6.50
CA PRO A 177 14.00 -1.56 5.80
C PRO A 177 13.95 -0.98 4.38
N SER A 178 13.47 -1.79 3.43
CA SER A 178 13.18 -1.35 2.06
C SER A 178 11.99 -0.38 2.07
N CYS A 179 11.03 -0.61 2.96
CA CYS A 179 9.95 0.31 3.28
C CYS A 179 9.38 0.02 4.67
N VAL A 180 8.70 1.01 5.24
CA VAL A 180 7.96 0.90 6.50
C VAL A 180 6.47 1.05 6.24
N ILE A 181 5.67 0.18 6.84
CA ILE A 181 4.22 0.29 6.84
C ILE A 181 3.74 0.49 8.27
N TYR A 182 3.11 1.62 8.56
CA TYR A 182 2.61 2.00 9.88
C TYR A 182 1.09 1.87 9.92
N PHE A 183 0.57 0.94 10.72
CA PHE A 183 -0.86 0.69 10.90
C PHE A 183 -1.37 1.42 12.15
N THR A 184 -2.35 2.31 12.01
CA THR A 184 -2.88 3.13 13.11
C THR A 184 -4.34 3.56 12.90
N ASP A 185 -5.00 4.05 13.94
CA ASP A 185 -6.28 4.75 13.85
C ASP A 185 -6.12 6.23 13.42
N GLY A 186 -4.91 6.80 13.52
CA GLY A 186 -4.59 8.18 13.16
C GLY A 186 -4.91 9.21 14.26
N TRP A 187 -5.10 8.77 15.51
CA TRP A 187 -5.40 9.62 16.67
C TRP A 187 -4.16 9.93 17.51
N CYS A 188 -3.10 10.41 16.85
CA CYS A 188 -1.94 11.01 17.51
C CYS A 188 -1.43 12.23 16.74
N SER A 189 -0.83 13.17 17.47
CA SER A 189 -0.20 14.38 16.93
C SER A 189 1.32 14.38 17.09
N SER A 190 1.88 13.36 17.77
CA SER A 190 3.31 13.14 17.90
C SER A 190 3.80 12.29 16.74
N PHE A 191 4.70 12.84 15.94
CA PHE A 191 5.36 12.16 14.84
C PHE A 191 6.87 12.15 15.06
N PRO A 192 7.59 11.13 14.58
CA PRO A 192 9.04 11.14 14.55
C PRO A 192 9.56 12.16 13.53
N LYS A 193 10.88 12.33 13.48
CA LYS A 193 11.53 12.97 12.34
C LYS A 193 11.33 12.09 11.10
N GLU A 194 11.22 12.73 9.93
CA GLU A 194 11.15 12.02 8.65
C GLU A 194 12.36 11.08 8.49
N PRO A 195 12.13 9.76 8.30
CA PRO A 195 13.18 8.79 8.10
C PRO A 195 13.67 8.79 6.64
N ASP A 196 14.85 8.24 6.40
CA ASP A 196 15.44 8.12 5.05
C ASP A 196 14.81 7.01 4.19
N TYR A 197 13.86 6.25 4.74
CA TYR A 197 13.18 5.15 4.06
C TYR A 197 11.72 5.47 3.75
N PRO A 198 11.18 4.93 2.63
CA PRO A 198 9.79 5.09 2.25
C PRO A 198 8.85 4.61 3.35
N THR A 199 7.87 5.44 3.72
CA THR A 199 6.89 5.13 4.77
C THR A 199 5.46 5.23 4.24
N LEU A 200 4.66 4.20 4.48
CA LEU A 200 3.23 4.14 4.19
C LEU A 200 2.44 4.09 5.49
N TRP A 201 1.53 5.03 5.69
CA TRP A 201 0.61 5.08 6.82
C TRP A 201 -0.74 4.50 6.43
N VAL A 202 -1.22 3.52 7.19
CA VAL A 202 -2.52 2.87 7.01
C VAL A 202 -3.40 3.32 8.17
N SER A 203 -4.38 4.18 7.87
CA SER A 203 -5.36 4.65 8.84
C SER A 203 -6.65 3.86 8.74
N THR A 204 -7.18 3.38 9.87
CA THR A 204 -8.48 2.68 9.92
C THR A 204 -9.66 3.60 10.17
N ASP A 205 -9.50 4.66 10.97
CA ASP A 205 -10.63 5.51 11.40
C ASP A 205 -10.64 6.89 10.71
N ARG A 206 -9.49 7.38 10.24
CA ARG A 206 -9.37 8.73 9.68
C ARG A 206 -9.07 8.74 8.20
N ALA A 207 -10.12 8.86 7.38
CA ALA A 207 -10.00 8.99 5.93
C ALA A 207 -9.17 10.20 5.45
N ASN A 208 -9.09 11.26 6.27
CA ASN A 208 -8.30 12.46 6.00
C ASN A 208 -7.06 12.55 6.92
N PHE A 209 -6.53 11.41 7.38
CA PHE A 209 -5.26 11.38 8.09
C PHE A 209 -4.14 11.92 7.19
N LYS A 210 -3.44 12.95 7.67
CA LYS A 210 -2.37 13.62 6.92
C LYS A 210 -1.10 13.64 7.78
N PRO A 211 -0.29 12.57 7.71
CA PRO A 211 1.00 12.55 8.38
C PRO A 211 1.93 13.60 7.73
N PRO A 212 2.94 14.10 8.46
CA PRO A 212 3.87 15.10 7.94
C PRO A 212 4.81 14.56 6.85
N PHE A 213 4.97 13.25 6.73
CA PHE A 213 5.79 12.57 5.73
C PHE A 213 5.18 11.22 5.35
N GLY A 214 5.64 10.65 4.23
CA GLY A 214 5.16 9.37 3.69
C GLY A 214 3.81 9.46 2.98
N GLU A 215 3.38 8.35 2.40
CA GLU A 215 2.05 8.21 1.80
C GLU A 215 1.04 7.76 2.86
N SER A 216 -0.21 8.18 2.76
CA SER A 216 -1.28 7.76 3.67
C SER A 216 -2.44 7.13 2.91
N ILE A 217 -2.91 5.98 3.39
CA ILE A 217 -4.09 5.30 2.87
C ILE A 217 -5.13 5.12 3.97
N TYR A 218 -6.39 5.13 3.56
CA TYR A 218 -7.52 4.84 4.43
C TYR A 218 -8.05 3.44 4.14
N MET A 219 -8.06 2.60 5.16
CA MET A 219 -8.58 1.24 5.08
C MET A 219 -10.09 1.25 5.32
N GLU A 220 -10.85 1.32 4.24
CA GLU A 220 -12.32 1.29 4.32
C GLU A 220 -12.82 -0.06 4.86
N GLN A 221 -13.54 -0.03 5.98
CA GLN A 221 -14.22 -1.19 6.54
C GLN A 221 -15.38 -1.57 5.61
N ARG A 222 -15.34 -2.76 5.02
CA ARG A 222 -16.56 -3.35 4.42
C ARG A 222 -17.40 -3.97 5.53
N GLU A 223 -18.63 -3.48 5.67
CA GLU A 223 -19.71 -4.14 6.42
C GLU A 223 -19.97 -5.56 5.91
#